data_AF-A0A4Y8SH03-F1
#
_entry.id   AF-A0A4Y8SH03-F1
#
_cell.length_a   1.000
_cell.length_b   1.000
_cell.length_c   1.000
_cell.angle_alpha   90.00
_cell.angle_beta   90.00
_cell.angle_gamma   90.00
#
_symmetry.space_group_name_H-M   'P 1'
#
loop_
_entity.id
_entity.type
_entity.pdbx_description
1 polymer ?
#
loop_
_entity_poly.entity_id
_entity_poly.type
_entity_poly.pdbx_seq_one_letter_code
_entity_poly.pdbx_strand_id
1 'polypeptide(L)'
;MAIGEDKSNLKAHQKDKDLAIIKTAFENGKIEKMSDLEKLSSTKIAFLAGINQGRYASKLFHPEKFSIPEIIRISIVLELDESFILKVIKKQLLKIEMETVLKNKTKYLNR
;
A
#
# COMPACT_ATOMS: atom_id res chain seq x y z
N MET A 1 26.54 -30.30 16.37
CA MET A 1 26.69 -29.73 15.02
C MET A 1 25.28 -29.56 14.44
N ALA A 2 24.92 -28.31 14.13
CA ALA A 2 23.85 -27.82 13.25
C ALA A 2 22.51 -28.60 13.14
N ILE A 3 21.48 -28.19 13.89
CA ILE A 3 20.06 -28.40 13.51
C ILE A 3 19.23 -27.09 13.69
N GLY A 4 19.86 -25.99 14.10
CA GLY A 4 19.18 -24.72 14.41
C GLY A 4 19.15 -23.68 13.28
N GLU A 5 20.07 -23.76 12.31
CA GLU A 5 20.30 -22.70 11.30
C GLU A 5 19.49 -22.88 10.00
N ASP A 6 18.84 -24.03 9.81
CA ASP A 6 18.19 -24.39 8.54
C ASP A 6 16.74 -23.86 8.41
N LYS A 7 16.03 -23.69 9.54
CA LYS A 7 14.64 -23.19 9.53
C LYS A 7 14.51 -21.67 9.42
N SER A 8 15.56 -20.92 9.74
CA SER A 8 15.59 -19.46 9.60
C SER A 8 15.81 -19.05 8.13
N ASN A 9 16.62 -19.80 7.39
CA ASN A 9 16.97 -19.52 6.00
C ASN A 9 15.82 -19.86 5.03
N LEU A 10 15.10 -20.97 5.25
CA LEU A 10 13.88 -21.30 4.49
C LEU A 10 12.78 -20.24 4.64
N LYS A 11 12.64 -19.67 5.85
CA LYS A 11 11.66 -18.60 6.11
C LYS A 11 12.05 -17.28 5.46
N ALA A 12 13.33 -16.98 5.29
CA ALA A 12 13.79 -15.78 4.58
C ALA A 12 13.47 -15.89 3.07
N HIS A 13 13.80 -17.02 2.45
CA HIS A 13 13.53 -17.25 1.02
C HIS A 13 12.05 -17.26 0.62
N GLN A 14 11.15 -17.73 1.50
CA GLN A 14 9.71 -17.67 1.24
C GLN A 14 9.18 -16.22 1.39
N LYS A 15 9.76 -15.46 2.32
CA LYS A 15 9.34 -14.09 2.64
C LYS A 15 9.66 -13.10 1.53
N ASP A 16 10.72 -13.31 0.76
CA ASP A 16 11.04 -12.46 -0.39
C ASP A 16 10.12 -12.71 -1.58
N LYS A 17 9.59 -13.94 -1.70
CA LYS A 17 8.61 -14.27 -2.74
C LYS A 17 7.30 -13.50 -2.57
N ASP A 18 6.81 -13.33 -1.35
CA ASP A 18 5.56 -12.57 -1.10
C ASP A 18 5.69 -11.10 -1.50
N LEU A 19 6.83 -10.46 -1.18
CA LEU A 19 7.10 -9.08 -1.59
C LEU A 19 7.26 -8.96 -3.10
N ALA A 20 7.96 -9.90 -3.74
CA ALA A 20 8.10 -9.95 -5.19
C ALA A 20 6.75 -10.15 -5.90
N ILE A 21 5.85 -10.96 -5.34
CA ILE A 21 4.48 -11.13 -5.86
C ILE A 21 3.71 -9.82 -5.78
N ILE A 22 3.82 -9.07 -4.67
CA ILE A 22 3.15 -7.78 -4.50
C ILE A 22 3.69 -6.74 -5.47
N LYS A 23 5.02 -6.66 -5.62
CA LYS A 23 5.68 -5.81 -6.62
C LYS A 23 5.14 -6.11 -8.02
N THR A 24 5.16 -7.38 -8.40
CA THR A 24 4.64 -7.85 -9.70
C THR A 24 3.15 -7.54 -9.86
N ALA A 25 2.36 -7.58 -8.78
CA ALA A 25 0.94 -7.25 -8.80
C ALA A 25 0.68 -5.75 -8.99
N PHE A 26 1.54 -4.88 -8.44
CA PHE A 26 1.52 -3.45 -8.69
C PHE A 26 1.92 -3.12 -10.14
N GLU A 27 3.02 -3.71 -10.63
CA GLU A 27 3.54 -3.47 -11.97
C GLU A 27 2.57 -3.93 -13.06
N ASN A 28 1.96 -5.10 -12.88
CA ASN A 28 0.93 -5.62 -13.81
C ASN A 28 -0.43 -4.95 -13.64
N GLY A 29 -0.59 -4.03 -12.69
CA GLY A 29 -1.85 -3.33 -12.43
C GLY A 29 -2.97 -4.22 -11.88
N LYS A 30 -2.64 -5.39 -11.31
CA LYS A 30 -3.61 -6.24 -10.60
C LYS A 30 -4.11 -5.61 -9.31
N ILE A 31 -3.30 -4.74 -8.69
CA ILE A 31 -3.70 -3.97 -7.51
C ILE A 31 -4.44 -2.73 -8.00
N GLU A 32 -5.77 -2.79 -7.94
CA GLU A 32 -6.62 -1.64 -8.24
C GLU A 32 -6.92 -0.82 -6.98
N LYS A 33 -6.84 -1.46 -5.81
CA LYS A 33 -7.08 -0.82 -4.53
C LYS A 33 -6.00 -1.14 -3.50
N MET A 34 -5.65 -0.16 -2.67
CA MET A 34 -4.76 -0.38 -1.51
C MET A 34 -5.29 -1.47 -0.57
N SER A 35 -6.61 -1.65 -0.44
CA SER A 35 -7.22 -2.74 0.32
C SER A 35 -6.80 -4.14 -0.16
N ASP A 36 -6.40 -4.30 -1.42
CA ASP A 36 -5.98 -5.60 -1.96
C ASP A 36 -4.67 -6.08 -1.34
N LEU A 37 -3.86 -5.16 -0.82
CA LEU A 37 -2.65 -5.47 -0.05
C LEU A 37 -2.94 -6.14 1.29
N GLU A 38 -4.16 -5.98 1.82
CA GLU A 38 -4.55 -6.61 3.09
C GLU A 38 -4.42 -8.14 3.00
N LYS A 39 -4.84 -8.69 1.85
CA LYS A 39 -4.86 -10.13 1.58
C LYS A 39 -3.50 -10.70 1.20
N LEU A 40 -2.56 -9.87 0.77
CA LEU A 40 -1.31 -10.30 0.14
C LEU A 40 -0.11 -10.31 1.09
N SER A 41 0.04 -9.33 1.98
CA SER A 41 1.09 -9.36 3.04
C SER A 41 1.03 -8.15 3.99
N SER A 42 -0.16 -7.80 4.51
CA SER A 42 -0.35 -6.52 5.22
C SER A 42 0.53 -6.34 6.45
N THR A 43 0.71 -7.40 7.24
CA THR A 43 1.48 -7.39 8.49
C THR A 43 2.98 -7.17 8.24
N LYS A 44 3.53 -7.76 7.16
CA LYS A 44 4.96 -7.68 6.86
C LYS A 44 5.33 -6.30 6.31
N ILE A 45 4.52 -5.78 5.38
CA ILE A 45 4.73 -4.44 4.82
C ILE A 45 4.63 -3.40 5.93
N ALA A 46 3.60 -3.50 6.79
CA ALA A 46 3.44 -2.59 7.93
C ALA A 46 4.68 -2.59 8.83
N PHE A 47 5.16 -3.78 9.22
CA PHE A 47 6.33 -3.94 10.08
C PHE A 47 7.59 -3.34 9.46
N LEU A 48 7.90 -3.67 8.19
CA LEU A 48 9.09 -3.18 7.50
C LEU A 48 9.01 -1.68 7.19
N ALA A 49 7.82 -1.15 6.90
CA ALA A 49 7.60 0.28 6.66
C ALA A 49 7.57 1.10 7.96
N GLY A 50 7.71 0.46 9.12
CA GLY A 50 7.64 1.12 10.44
C GLY A 50 6.26 1.69 10.76
N ILE A 51 5.20 1.11 10.21
CA ILE A 51 3.81 1.52 10.41
C ILE A 51 3.15 0.53 11.37
N ASN A 52 2.46 1.04 12.39
CA ASN A 52 1.66 0.18 13.26
C ASN A 52 0.63 -0.61 12.43
N GLN A 53 0.51 -1.91 12.66
CA GLN A 53 -0.34 -2.81 11.88
C GLN A 53 -1.82 -2.36 11.82
N GLY A 54 -2.40 -1.96 12.95
CA GLY A 54 -3.79 -1.48 12.98
C GLY A 54 -3.98 -0.17 12.22
N ARG A 55 -2.99 0.73 12.33
CA ARG A 55 -2.97 1.98 11.55
C ARG A 55 -2.81 1.70 10.06
N TYR A 56 -1.93 0.77 9.70
CA TYR A 56 -1.71 0.36 8.32
C TYR A 56 -2.99 -0.23 7.72
N ALA A 57 -3.63 -1.19 8.38
CA ALA A 57 -4.88 -1.78 7.95
C ALA A 57 -5.97 -0.71 7.72
N SER A 58 -6.16 0.21 8.67
CA SER A 58 -7.10 1.31 8.50
C SER A 58 -6.78 2.20 7.29
N LYS A 59 -5.49 2.47 7.03
CA LYS A 59 -5.04 3.25 5.87
C LYS A 59 -5.21 2.51 4.54
N LEU A 60 -5.18 1.18 4.53
CA LEU A 60 -5.47 0.43 3.30
C LEU A 60 -6.91 0.65 2.80
N PHE A 61 -7.87 0.79 3.72
CA PHE A 61 -9.25 1.15 3.40
C PHE A 61 -9.46 2.67 3.20
N HIS A 62 -8.54 3.48 3.73
CA HIS A 62 -8.54 4.94 3.68
C HIS A 62 -7.23 5.46 3.08
N PRO A 63 -7.02 5.28 1.76
CA PRO A 63 -5.75 5.58 1.13
C PRO A 63 -5.34 7.06 1.21
N GLU A 64 -6.28 7.99 1.44
CA GLU A 64 -6.04 9.42 1.73
C GLU A 64 -5.21 9.67 2.99
N LYS A 65 -5.21 8.72 3.92
CA LYS A 65 -4.51 8.86 5.20
C LYS A 65 -3.05 8.44 5.12
N PHE A 66 -2.59 7.90 3.98
CA PHE A 66 -1.18 7.65 3.77
C PHE A 66 -0.43 8.97 3.59
N SER A 67 0.58 9.18 4.43
CA SER A 67 1.51 10.28 4.26
C SER A 67 2.56 9.93 3.21
N ILE A 68 3.11 10.93 2.53
CA ILE A 68 4.18 10.74 1.55
C ILE A 68 5.37 9.95 2.12
N PRO A 69 5.87 10.21 3.34
CA PRO A 69 6.95 9.41 3.92
C PRO A 69 6.58 7.93 4.11
N GLU A 70 5.32 7.62 4.42
CA GLU A 70 4.87 6.23 4.54
C GLU A 70 4.85 5.54 3.19
N ILE A 71 4.40 6.25 2.14
CA ILE A 71 4.38 5.73 0.77
C ILE A 71 5.80 5.43 0.29
N ILE A 72 6.75 6.34 0.53
CA ILE A 72 8.16 6.13 0.20
C ILE A 72 8.75 4.95 0.97
N ARG A 73 8.42 4.78 2.26
CA ARG A 73 8.88 3.59 3.01
C ARG A 73 8.31 2.30 2.44
N ILE A 74 7.04 2.29 2.06
CA ILE A 74 6.40 1.12 1.43
C ILE A 74 7.05 0.84 0.07
N SER A 75 7.38 1.87 -0.71
CA SER A 75 8.02 1.72 -2.02
C SER A 75 9.41 1.09 -1.89
N ILE A 76 10.20 1.53 -0.91
CA ILE A 76 11.50 0.93 -0.56
C ILE A 76 11.34 -0.53 -0.13
N VAL A 77 10.37 -0.83 0.74
CA VAL A 77 10.12 -2.19 1.26
C VAL A 77 9.75 -3.18 0.16
N LEU A 78 9.02 -2.70 -0.84
CA LEU A 78 8.53 -3.50 -1.95
C LEU A 78 9.44 -3.40 -3.19
N GLU A 79 10.53 -2.64 -3.11
CA GLU A 79 11.46 -2.36 -4.21
C GLU A 79 10.74 -1.93 -5.51
N LEU A 80 9.70 -1.10 -5.39
CA LEU A 80 8.98 -0.51 -6.51
C LEU A 80 9.04 1.03 -6.47
N ASP A 81 8.78 1.65 -7.62
CA ASP A 81 8.62 3.10 -7.71
C ASP A 81 7.34 3.55 -6.99
N GLU A 82 7.45 4.56 -6.12
CA GLU A 82 6.33 5.13 -5.38
C GLU A 82 5.18 5.62 -6.29
N SER A 83 5.47 5.92 -7.56
CA SER A 83 4.52 6.33 -8.57
C SER A 83 3.42 5.28 -8.79
N PHE A 84 3.73 3.98 -8.67
CA PHE A 84 2.73 2.93 -8.78
C PHE A 84 1.73 2.96 -7.61
N ILE A 85 2.24 3.14 -6.39
CA ILE A 85 1.41 3.25 -5.19
C ILE A 85 0.55 4.53 -5.28
N LEU A 86 1.17 5.66 -5.61
CA LEU A 86 0.49 6.94 -5.77
C LEU A 86 -0.58 6.90 -6.85
N LYS A 87 -0.35 6.19 -7.96
CA LYS A 87 -1.33 6.01 -9.03
C LYS A 87 -2.59 5.30 -8.53
N VAL A 88 -2.42 4.23 -7.74
CA VAL A 88 -3.55 3.49 -7.14
C VAL A 88 -4.32 4.37 -6.15
N ILE A 89 -3.60 5.07 -5.27
CA ILE A 89 -4.21 6.01 -4.30
C ILE A 89 -4.97 7.12 -5.03
N LYS A 90 -4.33 7.79 -5.99
CA LYS A 90 -4.92 8.88 -6.78
C LYS A 90 -6.17 8.43 -7.53
N LYS A 91 -6.15 7.24 -8.16
CA LYS A 91 -7.32 6.68 -8.86
C LYS A 91 -8.54 6.56 -7.95
N GLN A 92 -8.33 6.16 -6.68
CA GLN A 92 -9.43 6.05 -5.71
C GLN A 92 -9.92 7.41 -5.23
N LEU A 93 -9.00 8.33 -4.94
CA LEU A 93 -9.34 9.65 -4.39
C LEU A 93 -9.97 10.60 -5.41
N LEU A 94 -9.54 10.52 -6.67
CA LEU A 94 -9.97 11.45 -7.72
C LEU A 94 -11.51 11.48 -7.85
N LYS A 95 -12.18 10.34 -7.71
CA LYS A 95 -13.64 10.29 -7.73
C LYS A 95 -14.27 11.08 -6.58
N ILE A 96 -13.80 10.85 -5.35
CA ILE A 96 -14.32 11.47 -4.13
C ILE A 96 -14.06 12.98 -4.12
N GLU A 97 -12.86 13.39 -4.50
CA GLU A 97 -12.46 14.78 -4.56
C GLU A 97 -13.22 15.54 -5.66
N MET A 98 -13.43 14.93 -6.83
CA MET A 98 -14.23 15.55 -7.89
C MET A 98 -15.67 15.82 -7.44
N GLU A 99 -16.33 14.85 -6.79
CA GLU A 99 -17.67 15.02 -6.23
C GLU A 99 -17.72 16.15 -5.20
N THR A 100 -16.70 16.23 -4.34
CA THR A 100 -16.58 17.27 -3.31
C THR A 100 -16.40 18.66 -3.91
N VAL A 101 -15.53 18.79 -4.92
CA VAL A 101 -15.32 20.05 -5.66
C VAL A 101 -16.61 20.48 -6.37
N LEU A 102 -17.31 19.56 -7.03
CA LEU A 102 -18.59 19.86 -7.70
C LEU A 102 -19.64 20.37 -6.71
N LYS A 103 -19.81 19.69 -5.57
CA LYS A 103 -20.74 20.11 -4.50
C LYS A 103 -20.42 21.52 -3.98
N ASN A 104 -19.16 21.79 -3.72
CA ASN A 104 -18.72 23.10 -3.24
C ASN A 104 -18.88 24.20 -4.30
N LYS A 105 -18.62 23.88 -5.57
CA LYS A 105 -18.81 24.80 -6.70
C LYS A 105 -20.29 25.18 -6.86
N THR A 106 -21.19 24.20 -6.83
CA THR A 106 -22.64 24.46 -6.90
C THR A 106 -23.11 25.31 -5.72
N LYS A 107 -22.62 25.05 -4.51
CA LYS A 107 -22.94 25.87 -3.32
C LYS A 107 -22.44 27.32 -3.46
N TYR A 108 -21.28 27.53 -4.08
CA TYR A 108 -20.75 28.87 -4.33
C TYR A 108 -21.56 29.62 -5.39
N LEU A 109 -21.95 28.95 -6.49
CA LEU A 109 -22.69 29.57 -7.59
C LEU A 109 -24.16 29.87 -7.26
N ASN A 110 -24.75 29.14 -6.30
CA ASN A 110 -26.13 29.34 -5.84
C ASN A 110 -26.23 30.28 -4.63
N ARG A 111 -25.15 30.97 -4.26
CA ARG A 111 -25.11 32.04 -3.25
C ARG A 111 -25.22 33.39 -3.94
#